data_AF-A0A5S9M957-F1
#
_entry.id   AF-A0A5S9M957-F1
#
_cell.length_a   1.000
_cell.length_b   1.000
_cell.length_c   1.000
_cell.angle_alpha   90.00
_cell.angle_beta   90.00
_cell.angle_gamma   90.00
#
_symmetry.space_group_name_H-M   'P 1'
#
loop_
_entity.id
_entity.type
_entity.pdbx_description
1 polymer ?
#
loop_
_entity_poly.entity_id
_entity_poly.type
_entity_poly.pdbx_seq_one_letter_code
_entity_poly.pdbx_strand_id
1 'polypeptide(L)' 'MTGHLLGAAGGVEAIFSVLAIKDSVLPPTINLETPDEECDLDYVANEARSKRSTSGFK' A
#
# COMPACT_ATOMS: atom_id res chain seq x y z
N MET A 1 0.33 10.27 -0.79
CA MET A 1 1.40 10.14 -1.80
C MET A 1 2.60 10.93 -1.35
N THR A 2 3.80 10.36 -1.48
CA THR A 2 5.09 11.03 -1.19
C THR A 2 5.83 11.47 -2.45
N GLY A 3 5.36 11.08 -3.64
CA GLY A 3 6.09 11.21 -4.89
C GLY A 3 7.26 10.22 -4.98
N HIS A 4 8.04 10.30 -6.05
CA HIS A 4 9.23 9.46 -6.21
C HIS A 4 10.43 10.12 -5.50
N LEU A 5 10.87 9.51 -4.41
CA LEU A 5 11.97 10.03 -3.57
C LEU A 5 13.36 9.51 -3.98
N LEU A 6 13.50 8.93 -5.17
CA LEU A 6 14.74 8.33 -5.68
C LEU A 6 15.31 7.33 -4.65
N GLY A 7 16.59 7.48 -4.28
CA GLY A 7 17.25 6.61 -3.30
C GLY A 7 16.60 6.59 -1.92
N ALA A 8 15.84 7.63 -1.55
CA ALA A 8 15.14 7.66 -0.25
C ALA A 8 13.79 6.91 -0.26
N ALA A 9 13.26 6.55 -1.44
CA ALA A 9 11.96 5.89 -1.57
C ALA A 9 11.92 4.58 -0.78
N GLY A 10 12.93 3.72 -0.94
CA GLY A 10 12.99 2.43 -0.26
C GLY A 10 12.98 2.53 1.27
N GLY A 11 13.62 3.56 1.85
CA GLY A 11 13.61 3.77 3.30
C GLY A 11 12.24 4.17 3.82
N VAL A 12 11.57 5.10 3.14
CA VAL A 12 10.23 5.57 3.51
C VAL A 12 9.19 4.45 3.32
N GLU A 13 9.24 3.75 2.19
CA GLU A 13 8.32 2.66 1.86
C GLU A 13 8.51 1.44 2.78
N ALA A 14 9.73 1.17 3.24
CA ALA A 14 9.98 0.15 4.26
C ALA A 14 9.31 0.49 5.60
N ILE A 15 9.42 1.74 6.06
CA ILE A 15 8.75 2.20 7.28
C ILE A 15 7.23 2.05 7.14
N PHE A 16 6.66 2.49 6.03
CA PHE A 16 5.22 2.33 5.78
C PHE A 16 4.79 0.87 5.72
N SER A 17 5.61 -0.01 5.15
CA SER A 17 5.34 -1.45 5.12
C SER A 17 5.28 -2.06 6.52
N VAL A 18 6.21 -1.68 7.41
CA VAL A 18 6.20 -2.13 8.81
C VAL A 18 4.99 -1.58 9.57
N LEU A 19 4.65 -0.31 9.36
CA LEU A 19 3.46 0.31 9.98
C LEU A 19 2.17 -0.34 9.49
N ALA A 20 2.06 -0.68 8.20
CA ALA A 20 0.89 -1.36 7.65
C ALA A 20 0.62 -2.71 8.33
N ILE A 21 1.68 -3.46 8.64
CA ILE A 21 1.59 -4.71 9.41
C ILE A 21 1.15 -4.43 10.84
N LYS A 22 1.84 -3.49 11.51
CA LYS A 22 1.61 -3.14 12.92
C LYS A 22 0.16 -2.68 13.15
N ASP A 23 -0.33 -1.81 12.28
CA ASP A 23 -1.63 -1.16 12.45
C ASP A 23 -2.75 -1.90 11.70
N SER A 24 -2.43 -2.95 10.94
CA SER A 24 -3.39 -3.73 10.11
C SER A 24 -4.20 -2.87 9.15
N VAL A 25 -3.53 -1.89 8.52
CA VAL A 25 -4.12 -0.96 7.55
C VAL A 25 -3.22 -0.91 6.32
N LEU A 26 -3.81 -1.12 5.14
CA LEU A 26 -3.15 -0.97 3.85
C LEU A 26 -3.24 0.50 3.40
N PRO A 27 -2.12 1.15 3.09
CA PRO A 27 -2.13 2.50 2.53
C PRO A 27 -2.71 2.50 1.11
N PRO A 28 -3.42 3.56 0.70
CA PRO A 28 -4.05 3.62 -0.61
C PRO A 28 -3.10 4.09 -1.72
N THR A 29 -3.39 3.65 -2.94
CA THR A 29 -2.94 4.29 -4.16
C THR A 29 -3.92 5.41 -4.51
N ILE A 30 -3.57 6.64 -4.15
CA ILE A 30 -4.42 7.81 -4.41
C ILE A 30 -4.39 8.22 -5.89
N ASN A 31 -5.43 8.92 -6.34
CA ASN A 31 -5.59 9.43 -7.71
C ASN A 31 -5.77 8.33 -8.77
N LEU A 32 -6.20 7.12 -8.37
CA LEU A 32 -6.48 6.02 -9.28
C LEU A 32 -7.99 5.98 -9.59
N GLU A 33 -8.43 6.77 -10.58
CA GLU A 33 -9.83 6.87 -11.00
C GLU A 33 -10.15 5.97 -12.21
N THR A 34 -9.21 5.91 -13.15
CA THR A 34 -9.31 5.10 -14.38
C THR A 34 -8.07 4.21 -14.47
N PRO A 35 -8.12 2.97 -13.97
CA PRO A 35 -7.01 2.03 -14.09
C PRO A 35 -6.84 1.59 -15.55
N ASP A 36 -5.61 1.30 -15.94
CA ASP A 36 -5.28 0.75 -17.25
C ASP A 36 -5.83 -0.69 -17.39
N GLU A 37 -6.19 -1.10 -18.62
CA GLU A 37 -6.73 -2.44 -18.89
C GLU A 37 -5.74 -3.57 -18.56
N GLU A 38 -4.43 -3.31 -18.69
CA GLU A 38 -3.39 -4.28 -18.33
C GLU A 38 -3.13 -4.30 -16.81
N CYS A 39 -3.63 -3.31 -16.07
CA CYS A 39 -3.46 -3.19 -14.63
C CYS A 39 -4.71 -3.73 -13.91
N ASP A 40 -4.84 -5.06 -13.87
CA ASP A 40 -6.04 -5.77 -13.38
C ASP A 40 -5.96 -6.25 -11.91
N LEU A 41 -4.91 -5.85 -11.17
CA LEU A 41 -4.69 -6.22 -9.77
C LEU A 41 -5.40 -5.27 -8.78
N ASP A 42 -5.44 -5.67 -7.50
CA ASP A 42 -5.95 -4.84 -6.40
C ASP A 42 -4.89 -3.86 -5.88
N TYR A 43 -4.91 -2.63 -6.38
CA TYR A 43 -3.97 -1.57 -6.00
C TYR A 43 -4.41 -0.74 -4.78
N VAL A 44 -5.50 -1.12 -4.09
CA VAL A 44 -6.05 -0.35 -2.96
C VAL A 44 -6.33 1.11 -3.36
N ALA A 45 -7.18 1.31 -4.37
CA ALA A 45 -7.44 2.62 -4.95
C ALA A 45 -8.12 3.59 -3.97
N ASN A 46 -7.58 4.80 -3.85
CA ASN A 46 -8.12 6.01 -3.21
C ASN A 46 -8.34 5.96 -1.68
N GLU A 47 -8.83 4.86 -1.13
CA GLU A 47 -9.17 4.74 0.30
C GLU A 47 -8.32 3.69 1.01
N ALA A 48 -7.79 4.03 2.18
CA ALA A 48 -7.05 3.10 3.01
C ALA A 48 -7.96 1.94 3.44
N ARG A 49 -7.43 0.72 3.45
CA ARG A 49 -8.22 -0.48 3.73
C ARG A 49 -7.72 -1.16 4.99
N SER A 50 -8.59 -1.34 5.99
CA SER A 50 -8.25 -2.22 7.12
C SER A 50 -8.17 -3.67 6.64
N LYS A 51 -7.07 -4.34 6.95
CA LYS A 51 -6.87 -5.75 6.62
C LYS A 51 -6.15 -6.42 7.78
N ARG A 52 -6.88 -7.28 8.50
CA ARG A 52 -6.30 -8.08 9.56
C ARG A 52 -5.28 -9.04 8.94
N SER A 53 -4.00 -8.88 9.27
CA SER A 53 -2.99 -9.85 8.87
C SER A 53 -3.29 -11.14 9.64
N THR A 54 -3.81 -12.16 8.95
CA THR A 54 -3.95 -13.49 9.55
C THR A 54 -2.56 -14.10 9.61
N SER A 55 -1.78 -13.79 10.65
CA SER A 55 -0.61 -14.57 11.04
C SER A 55 -1.06 -15.91 11.63
N GLY A 56 -1.81 -16.68 10.85
CA GLY A 56 -2.13 -18.06 11.15
C GLY A 56 -0.92 -18.92 10.79
N PHE A 57 -0.02 -19.13 11.75
CA PHE A 57 0.78 -20.35 11.76
C PHE A 57 -0.23 -21.48 12.00
N LYS A 58 -0.58 -22.22 10.94
CA LYS A 58 -1.15 -23.56 11.06
C LYS A 58 0.00 -24.55 11.09
#